data_AF-A0A518V4A6-F1
#
_entry.id   AF-A0A518V4A6-F1
#
_cell.length_a   1.000
_cell.length_b   1.000
_cell.length_c   1.000
_cell.angle_alpha   90.00
_cell.angle_beta   90.00
_cell.angle_gamma   90.00
#
_symmetry.space_group_name_H-M   'P 1'
#
loop_
_entity.id
_entity.type
_entity.pdbx_description
1 polymer ?
#
loop_
_entity_poly.entity_id
_entity_poly.type
_entity_poly.pdbx_seq_one_letter_code
_entity_poly.pdbx_strand_id
1 'polypeptide(L)'
;MKEFISKLVPVYQRSIWIRNILLVLFLLALVAVGVKIRYSLKKIDLYEQAKAYYTEKNLLAAEESFAKAEAITTIAYGDEVWSTSLSALTSIRQKLESISQQVHFAMRDNDVEEMLDLYTSYHTFKQQSLQEEQVLANFFTQISEGHTIEATLKTYFLSIKEAYTKSVQANLTKKKYSDEGFIHSLVAIPDEFFGGNKQKKQELITLFRSYDQKKFKDITNRSTFEQVIEAAAKSLRAYKQVDIQGDWLIALLERYASSEIKRTIRKDDLDTFITQAKAYRQINDVLTTSSETIGIIDRHLASQIKQAERYTQGNQYNKARDLYQKLSALQDTSQLVAELEEHWTKHDPTRLLKEKYPDKSFDLVVTGEKRWGSRIYVAGFSEADRHLHLAAKMPDDYTPLFLEESFESDIKPKSLSISDILTDKEAPIIIVEAEGKERRSTYYGFVPDLSKKIWVKRFEVAADGFSVEGPGSVVLENAEGRGEYEIATFKLEDKGLEYEEKKVDYLTANPEVDPEAELETKPWSEAESGSEKPSSLHNDATSNPKTDVGAGGSTTESINVYAGPGEEYGIIGQVKKSNSIEGVADQNGWYQISFNGNSGWIRLDQLP
;
A
#
# COMPACT_ATOMS: atom_id res chain seq x y z
N MET A 1 -70.59 -52.85 -16.60
CA MET A 1 -71.37 -51.88 -15.78
C MET A 1 -72.04 -50.78 -16.60
N LYS A 2 -71.44 -50.31 -17.72
CA LYS A 2 -72.18 -49.55 -18.77
C LYS A 2 -73.37 -50.35 -19.36
N GLU A 3 -73.28 -51.67 -19.44
CA GLU A 3 -74.44 -52.51 -19.81
C GLU A 3 -75.42 -52.82 -18.66
N PHE A 4 -75.00 -52.70 -17.39
CA PHE A 4 -75.87 -52.99 -16.24
C PHE A 4 -76.74 -51.79 -15.85
N ILE A 5 -76.26 -50.57 -16.10
CA ILE A 5 -77.08 -49.35 -16.01
C ILE A 5 -78.03 -49.24 -17.23
N SER A 6 -77.73 -49.95 -18.32
CA SER A 6 -78.53 -49.89 -19.56
C SER A 6 -79.87 -50.65 -19.50
N LYS A 7 -80.06 -51.58 -18.56
CA LYS A 7 -81.27 -52.45 -18.46
C LYS A 7 -82.18 -52.22 -17.24
N LEU A 8 -81.89 -51.24 -16.38
CA LEU A 8 -82.65 -51.00 -15.15
C LEU A 8 -83.66 -49.84 -15.21
N VAL A 9 -83.85 -49.21 -16.38
CA VAL A 9 -84.92 -48.22 -16.62
C VAL A 9 -85.42 -48.37 -18.07
N PRO A 10 -86.69 -48.74 -18.33
CA PRO A 10 -87.26 -48.80 -19.68
C PRO A 10 -87.15 -47.45 -20.43
N VAL A 11 -87.04 -47.47 -21.77
CA VAL A 11 -86.84 -46.29 -22.63
C VAL A 11 -87.85 -45.15 -22.33
N TYR A 12 -89.09 -45.51 -22.02
CA TYR A 12 -90.15 -44.57 -21.60
C TYR A 12 -89.89 -43.89 -20.25
N GLN A 13 -89.36 -44.61 -19.25
CA GLN A 13 -89.01 -44.02 -17.96
C GLN A 13 -87.81 -43.08 -18.08
N ARG A 14 -86.84 -43.36 -18.97
CA ARG A 14 -85.76 -42.40 -19.30
C ARG A 14 -86.31 -41.12 -19.93
N SER A 15 -87.30 -41.24 -20.83
CA SER A 15 -87.96 -40.08 -21.46
C SER A 15 -88.72 -39.21 -20.45
N ILE A 16 -89.43 -39.81 -19.49
CA ILE A 16 -90.12 -39.04 -18.43
C ILE A 16 -89.10 -38.36 -17.52
N TRP A 17 -88.01 -39.04 -17.19
CA TRP A 17 -86.96 -38.47 -16.34
C TRP A 17 -86.27 -37.28 -17.02
N ILE A 18 -85.94 -37.39 -18.31
CA ILE A 18 -85.41 -36.27 -19.12
C ILE A 18 -86.42 -35.13 -19.21
N ARG A 19 -87.72 -35.41 -19.44
CA ARG A 19 -88.78 -34.39 -19.47
C ARG A 19 -88.90 -33.66 -18.13
N ASN A 20 -88.87 -34.39 -17.01
CA ASN A 20 -88.96 -33.80 -15.68
C ASN A 20 -87.71 -32.99 -15.34
N ILE A 21 -86.52 -33.44 -15.75
CA ILE A 21 -85.28 -32.65 -15.64
C ILE A 21 -85.38 -31.38 -16.50
N LEU A 22 -85.88 -31.47 -17.74
CA LEU A 22 -86.11 -30.32 -18.60
C LEU A 22 -87.12 -29.34 -18.00
N LEU A 23 -88.20 -29.83 -17.36
CA LEU A 23 -89.17 -29.00 -16.66
C LEU A 23 -88.58 -28.30 -15.43
N VAL A 24 -87.74 -29.00 -14.66
CA VAL A 24 -87.03 -28.41 -13.51
C VAL A 24 -86.01 -27.37 -14.00
N LEU A 25 -85.24 -27.66 -15.05
CA LEU A 25 -84.32 -26.70 -15.66
C LEU A 25 -85.06 -25.49 -16.25
N PHE A 26 -86.23 -25.69 -16.85
CA PHE A 26 -87.08 -24.61 -17.35
C PHE A 26 -87.61 -23.72 -16.22
N LEU A 27 -88.05 -24.32 -15.10
CA LEU A 27 -88.45 -23.57 -13.90
C LEU A 27 -87.27 -22.79 -13.29
N LEU A 28 -86.08 -23.39 -13.21
CA LEU A 28 -84.87 -22.69 -12.77
C LEU A 28 -84.48 -21.55 -13.70
N ALA A 29 -84.62 -21.74 -15.02
CA ALA A 29 -84.41 -20.67 -16.00
C ALA A 29 -85.42 -19.53 -15.84
N LEU A 30 -86.70 -19.84 -15.57
CA LEU A 30 -87.75 -18.84 -15.28
C LEU A 30 -87.43 -18.02 -14.02
N VAL A 31 -86.96 -18.68 -12.95
CA VAL A 31 -86.52 -18.00 -11.73
C VAL A 31 -85.30 -17.12 -12.02
N ALA A 32 -84.31 -17.62 -12.76
CA ALA A 32 -83.13 -16.85 -13.16
C ALA A 32 -83.50 -15.61 -13.99
N VAL A 33 -84.49 -15.74 -14.90
CA VAL A 33 -85.05 -14.62 -15.67
C VAL A 33 -85.75 -13.62 -14.75
N GLY A 34 -86.58 -14.08 -13.81
CA GLY A 34 -87.24 -13.20 -12.84
C GLY A 34 -86.25 -12.42 -11.96
N VAL A 35 -85.21 -13.09 -11.49
CA VAL A 35 -84.09 -12.47 -10.75
C VAL A 35 -83.39 -11.44 -11.63
N LYS A 36 -83.07 -11.80 -12.88
CA LYS A 36 -82.45 -10.88 -13.84
C LYS A 36 -83.32 -9.64 -14.08
N ILE A 37 -84.62 -9.78 -14.27
CA ILE A 37 -85.57 -8.66 -14.44
C ILE A 37 -85.57 -7.75 -13.21
N ARG A 38 -85.63 -8.31 -12.00
CA ARG A 38 -85.60 -7.52 -10.76
C ARG A 38 -84.32 -6.69 -10.64
N TYR A 39 -83.16 -7.29 -10.89
CA TYR A 39 -81.89 -6.55 -10.87
C TYR A 39 -81.81 -5.50 -11.98
N SER A 40 -82.36 -5.80 -13.16
CA SER A 40 -82.44 -4.87 -14.28
C SER A 40 -83.25 -3.62 -13.93
N LEU A 41 -84.44 -3.79 -13.35
CA LEU A 41 -85.28 -2.67 -12.90
C LEU A 41 -84.60 -1.85 -11.80
N LYS A 42 -83.92 -2.52 -10.86
CA LYS A 42 -83.15 -1.83 -9.81
C LYS A 42 -82.00 -1.01 -10.39
N LYS A 43 -81.28 -1.52 -11.40
CA LYS A 43 -80.22 -0.77 -12.07
C LYS A 43 -80.76 0.48 -12.77
N ILE A 44 -81.91 0.34 -13.44
CA ILE A 44 -82.59 1.46 -14.11
C ILE A 44 -82.94 2.56 -13.11
N ASP A 45 -83.61 2.20 -12.01
CA ASP A 45 -84.02 3.12 -10.95
C ASP A 45 -82.83 3.85 -10.31
N LEU A 46 -81.76 3.12 -9.96
CA LEU A 46 -80.54 3.71 -9.40
C LEU A 46 -79.85 4.67 -10.37
N TYR A 47 -79.87 4.36 -11.68
CA TYR A 47 -79.28 5.21 -12.70
C TYR A 47 -80.10 6.49 -12.94
N GLU A 48 -81.43 6.40 -12.88
CA GLU A 48 -82.32 7.57 -12.93
C GLU A 48 -82.17 8.46 -11.69
N GLN A 49 -82.06 7.87 -10.49
CA GLN A 49 -81.76 8.59 -9.26
C GLN A 49 -80.39 9.30 -9.35
N ALA A 50 -79.36 8.62 -9.87
CA ALA A 50 -78.05 9.23 -10.06
C ALA A 50 -78.11 10.47 -10.95
N LYS A 51 -78.87 10.41 -12.06
CA LYS A 51 -79.10 11.56 -12.94
C LYS A 51 -79.83 12.69 -12.23
N ALA A 52 -80.90 12.39 -11.50
CA ALA A 52 -81.66 13.38 -10.75
C ALA A 52 -80.76 14.12 -9.74
N TYR A 53 -80.01 13.38 -8.92
CA TYR A 53 -79.07 13.96 -7.96
C TYR A 53 -77.98 14.79 -8.64
N TYR A 54 -77.48 14.36 -9.80
CA TYR A 54 -76.49 15.14 -10.55
C TYR A 54 -77.08 16.47 -11.01
N THR A 55 -78.32 16.48 -11.52
CA THR A 55 -79.01 17.72 -11.91
C THR A 55 -79.31 18.64 -10.72
N GLU A 56 -79.57 18.07 -9.55
CA GLU A 56 -79.73 18.79 -8.28
C GLU A 56 -78.41 19.29 -7.68
N LYS A 57 -77.27 19.00 -8.33
CA LYS A 57 -75.90 19.25 -7.83
C LYS A 57 -75.58 18.53 -6.52
N ASN A 58 -76.34 17.50 -6.15
CA ASN A 58 -76.01 16.58 -5.06
C ASN A 58 -75.08 15.48 -5.59
N LEU A 59 -73.83 15.87 -5.86
CA LEU A 59 -72.86 15.04 -6.58
C LEU A 59 -72.48 13.75 -5.83
N LEU A 60 -72.44 13.79 -4.50
CA LEU A 60 -72.17 12.62 -3.67
C LEU A 60 -73.29 11.58 -3.79
N ALA A 61 -74.55 12.00 -3.63
CA ALA A 61 -75.68 11.08 -3.79
C ALA A 61 -75.79 10.56 -5.23
N ALA A 62 -75.42 11.39 -6.23
CA ALA A 62 -75.35 11.00 -7.62
C ALA A 62 -74.31 9.89 -7.86
N GLU A 63 -73.09 10.09 -7.37
CA GLU A 63 -72.00 9.11 -7.48
C GLU A 63 -72.35 7.81 -6.75
N GLU A 64 -72.87 7.87 -5.52
CA GLU A 64 -73.21 6.66 -4.77
C GLU A 64 -74.30 5.83 -5.47
N SER A 65 -75.33 6.51 -5.99
CA SER A 65 -76.42 5.86 -6.71
C SER A 65 -75.92 5.24 -8.01
N PHE A 66 -75.04 5.93 -8.72
CA PHE A 66 -74.38 5.42 -9.92
C PHE A 66 -73.48 4.21 -9.63
N ALA A 67 -72.63 4.27 -8.59
CA ALA A 67 -71.78 3.16 -8.19
C ALA A 67 -72.60 1.91 -7.81
N LYS A 68 -73.73 2.09 -7.12
CA LYS A 68 -74.70 1.01 -6.83
C LYS A 68 -75.34 0.44 -8.11
N ALA A 69 -75.58 1.28 -9.13
CA ALA A 69 -76.10 0.85 -10.43
C ALA A 69 -75.04 0.07 -11.23
N GLU A 70 -73.79 0.53 -11.25
CA GLU A 70 -72.67 -0.12 -11.94
C GLU A 70 -72.30 -1.48 -11.33
N ALA A 71 -72.44 -1.64 -10.02
CA ALA A 71 -72.27 -2.93 -9.35
C ALA A 71 -73.24 -4.03 -9.87
N ILE A 72 -74.33 -3.65 -10.54
CA ILE A 72 -75.27 -4.58 -11.17
C ILE A 72 -74.83 -4.84 -12.62
N THR A 73 -74.24 -6.01 -12.88
CA THR A 73 -73.71 -6.39 -14.20
C THR A 73 -74.73 -7.08 -15.12
N THR A 74 -75.98 -7.24 -14.68
CA THR A 74 -76.97 -8.08 -15.35
C THR A 74 -77.44 -7.52 -16.70
N ILE A 75 -77.36 -6.20 -16.88
CA ILE A 75 -77.66 -5.49 -18.14
C ILE A 75 -76.70 -4.31 -18.33
N ALA A 76 -76.45 -3.94 -19.59
CA ALA A 76 -75.91 -2.63 -19.95
C ALA A 76 -77.09 -1.63 -20.02
N TYR A 77 -77.04 -0.58 -19.22
CA TYR A 77 -78.07 0.47 -19.19
C TYR A 77 -77.41 1.80 -18.87
N GLY A 78 -77.66 2.80 -19.70
CA GLY A 78 -77.11 4.15 -19.55
C GLY A 78 -76.88 4.84 -20.88
N ASP A 79 -76.77 6.17 -20.84
CA ASP A 79 -76.34 7.00 -21.97
C ASP A 79 -74.85 7.30 -21.81
N GLU A 80 -74.09 7.22 -22.91
CA GLU A 80 -72.63 7.35 -22.96
C GLU A 80 -72.17 8.66 -22.32
N VAL A 81 -72.91 9.76 -22.54
CA VAL A 81 -72.58 11.08 -21.97
C VAL A 81 -72.67 11.06 -20.44
N TRP A 82 -73.79 10.57 -19.90
CA TRP A 82 -74.04 10.55 -18.46
C TRP A 82 -73.19 9.51 -17.73
N SER A 83 -72.97 8.34 -18.34
CA SER A 83 -72.07 7.33 -17.77
C SER A 83 -70.64 7.87 -17.69
N THR A 84 -70.18 8.63 -18.68
CA THR A 84 -68.85 9.24 -18.66
C THR A 84 -68.73 10.22 -17.50
N SER A 85 -69.63 11.19 -17.37
CA SER A 85 -69.60 12.18 -16.29
C SER A 85 -69.71 11.56 -14.88
N LEU A 86 -70.59 10.57 -14.70
CA LEU A 86 -70.76 9.91 -13.39
C LEU A 86 -69.57 8.98 -13.06
N SER A 87 -69.00 8.29 -14.05
CA SER A 87 -67.81 7.46 -13.86
C SER A 87 -66.57 8.27 -13.49
N ALA A 88 -66.47 9.52 -13.97
CA ALA A 88 -65.43 10.45 -13.56
C ALA A 88 -65.53 10.78 -12.05
N LEU A 89 -66.75 11.04 -11.54
CA LEU A 89 -66.98 11.21 -10.10
C LEU A 89 -66.56 9.98 -9.29
N THR A 90 -66.96 8.77 -9.73
CA THR A 90 -66.57 7.52 -9.05
C THR A 90 -65.06 7.33 -9.01
N SER A 91 -64.37 7.65 -10.11
CA SER A 91 -62.91 7.56 -10.20
C SER A 91 -62.23 8.50 -9.20
N ILE A 92 -62.74 9.73 -9.06
CA ILE A 92 -62.24 10.70 -8.06
C ILE A 92 -62.42 10.18 -6.64
N ARG A 93 -63.63 9.70 -6.30
CA ARG A 93 -63.91 9.18 -4.96
C ARG A 93 -63.00 8.00 -4.61
N GLN A 94 -62.93 6.99 -5.48
CA GLN A 94 -62.14 5.78 -5.23
C GLN A 94 -60.66 6.10 -5.02
N LYS A 95 -60.10 7.02 -5.82
CA LYS A 95 -58.70 7.42 -5.69
C LYS A 95 -58.45 8.18 -4.39
N LEU A 96 -59.32 9.11 -3.99
CA LEU A 96 -59.19 9.83 -2.71
C LEU A 96 -59.38 8.91 -1.50
N GLU A 97 -60.33 7.98 -1.56
CA GLU A 97 -60.55 7.00 -0.50
C GLU A 97 -59.33 6.08 -0.35
N SER A 98 -58.75 5.63 -1.46
CA SER A 98 -57.52 4.83 -1.44
C SER A 98 -56.34 5.61 -0.85
N ILE A 99 -56.13 6.87 -1.26
CA ILE A 99 -55.08 7.74 -0.70
C ILE A 99 -55.31 7.96 0.80
N SER A 100 -56.55 8.26 1.22
CA SER A 100 -56.88 8.45 2.63
C SER A 100 -56.55 7.21 3.47
N GLN A 101 -56.94 6.03 3.00
CA GLN A 101 -56.63 4.77 3.68
C GLN A 101 -55.12 4.54 3.78
N GLN A 102 -54.38 4.70 2.68
CA GLN A 102 -52.93 4.52 2.66
C GLN A 102 -52.22 5.53 3.57
N VAL A 103 -52.66 6.80 3.59
CA VAL A 103 -52.11 7.83 4.51
C VAL A 103 -52.29 7.42 5.97
N HIS A 104 -53.44 6.86 6.34
CA HIS A 104 -53.66 6.38 7.71
C HIS A 104 -52.78 5.17 8.05
N PHE A 105 -52.53 4.26 7.11
CA PHE A 105 -51.63 3.13 7.31
C PHE A 105 -50.17 3.58 7.46
N ALA A 106 -49.68 4.38 6.53
CA ALA A 106 -48.30 4.88 6.55
C ALA A 106 -48.02 5.78 7.77
N MET A 107 -49.02 6.56 8.23
CA MET A 107 -48.93 7.30 9.48
C MET A 107 -48.75 6.39 10.71
N ARG A 108 -49.45 5.25 10.77
CA ARG A 108 -49.36 4.31 11.89
C ARG A 108 -47.99 3.62 11.94
N ASP A 109 -47.47 3.26 10.77
CA ASP A 109 -46.22 2.51 10.64
C ASP A 109 -45.00 3.45 10.60
N ASN A 110 -45.24 4.77 10.62
CA ASN A 110 -44.25 5.85 10.60
C ASN A 110 -43.30 5.76 9.39
N ASP A 111 -43.84 5.34 8.26
CA ASP A 111 -43.11 5.22 6.99
C ASP A 111 -43.05 6.59 6.30
N VAL A 112 -41.88 7.22 6.38
CA VAL A 112 -41.65 8.57 5.85
C VAL A 112 -41.58 8.57 4.32
N GLU A 113 -41.08 7.49 3.72
CA GLU A 113 -40.92 7.39 2.26
C GLU A 113 -42.28 7.18 1.61
N GLU A 114 -43.07 6.23 2.11
CA GLU A 114 -44.45 6.00 1.65
C GLU A 114 -45.32 7.25 1.84
N MET A 115 -45.17 7.96 2.96
CA MET A 115 -45.89 9.23 3.19
C MET A 115 -45.51 10.34 2.21
N LEU A 116 -44.25 10.40 1.76
CA LEU A 116 -43.80 11.36 0.76
C LEU A 116 -44.42 11.07 -0.63
N ASP A 117 -44.49 9.79 -0.99
CA ASP A 117 -45.11 9.34 -2.23
C ASP A 117 -46.62 9.61 -2.24
N LEU A 118 -47.28 9.36 -1.10
CA LEU A 118 -48.71 9.67 -0.93
C LEU A 118 -48.98 11.17 -0.98
N TYR A 119 -48.14 11.98 -0.35
CA TYR A 119 -48.21 13.44 -0.43
C TYR A 119 -48.08 13.92 -1.88
N THR A 120 -47.07 13.44 -2.61
CA THR A 120 -46.83 13.80 -4.00
C THR A 120 -47.99 13.37 -4.90
N SER A 121 -48.51 12.15 -4.68
CA SER A 121 -49.65 11.60 -5.41
C SER A 121 -50.93 12.40 -5.17
N TYR A 122 -51.20 12.76 -3.92
CA TYR A 122 -52.35 13.59 -3.54
C TYR A 122 -52.27 14.98 -4.18
N HIS A 123 -51.13 15.68 -4.05
CA HIS A 123 -50.98 17.02 -4.61
C HIS A 123 -51.01 17.03 -6.14
N THR A 124 -50.41 16.02 -6.80
CA THR A 124 -50.51 15.87 -8.25
C THR A 124 -51.96 15.67 -8.68
N PHE A 125 -52.69 14.81 -7.96
CA PHE A 125 -54.09 14.57 -8.27
C PHE A 125 -54.97 15.80 -8.02
N LYS A 126 -54.73 16.53 -6.92
CA LYS A 126 -55.36 17.82 -6.63
C LYS A 126 -55.14 18.82 -7.76
N GLN A 127 -53.91 18.97 -8.24
CA GLN A 127 -53.60 19.88 -9.35
C GLN A 127 -54.32 19.50 -10.64
N GLN A 128 -54.36 18.20 -10.98
CA GLN A 128 -55.08 17.70 -12.16
C GLN A 128 -56.59 17.93 -12.05
N SER A 129 -57.21 17.54 -10.94
CA SER A 129 -58.66 17.66 -10.74
C SER A 129 -59.14 19.11 -10.67
N LEU A 130 -58.31 20.05 -10.23
CA LEU A 130 -58.64 21.48 -10.23
C LEU A 130 -58.60 22.13 -11.63
N GLN A 131 -58.00 21.47 -12.63
CA GLN A 131 -57.98 21.92 -14.03
C GLN A 131 -59.13 21.36 -14.88
N GLU A 132 -59.88 20.40 -14.33
CA GLU A 132 -61.04 19.80 -14.98
C GLU A 132 -62.28 20.72 -14.89
N GLU A 133 -63.44 20.20 -15.32
CA GLU A 133 -64.72 20.90 -15.16
C GLU A 133 -64.98 21.27 -13.69
N GLN A 134 -65.54 22.47 -13.47
CA GLN A 134 -65.80 23.00 -12.14
C GLN A 134 -66.59 22.04 -11.24
N VAL A 135 -67.48 21.21 -11.82
CA VAL A 135 -68.25 20.20 -11.09
C VAL A 135 -67.34 19.12 -10.48
N LEU A 136 -66.36 18.64 -11.25
CA LEU A 136 -65.39 17.63 -10.81
C LEU A 136 -64.41 18.22 -9.79
N ALA A 137 -63.96 19.46 -10.00
CA ALA A 137 -63.11 20.18 -9.05
C ALA A 137 -63.81 20.37 -7.69
N ASN A 138 -65.08 20.78 -7.69
CA ASN A 138 -65.86 20.94 -6.46
C ASN A 138 -66.09 19.60 -5.74
N PHE A 139 -66.37 18.54 -6.51
CA PHE A 139 -66.54 17.20 -5.95
C PHE A 139 -65.25 16.68 -5.32
N PHE A 140 -64.11 16.86 -5.99
CA PHE A 140 -62.79 16.56 -5.45
C PHE A 140 -62.59 17.24 -4.09
N THR A 141 -62.82 18.56 -4.01
CA THR A 141 -62.66 19.32 -2.77
C THR A 141 -63.53 18.75 -1.67
N GLN A 142 -64.83 18.53 -1.94
CA GLN A 142 -65.79 17.99 -0.99
C GLN A 142 -65.35 16.63 -0.41
N ILE A 143 -64.91 15.70 -1.26
CA ILE A 143 -64.45 14.38 -0.82
C ILE A 143 -63.13 14.48 -0.06
N SER A 144 -62.18 15.27 -0.55
CA SER A 144 -60.85 15.41 0.08
C SER A 144 -60.92 16.02 1.48
N GLU A 145 -61.81 17.01 1.68
CA GLU A 145 -62.10 17.63 2.97
C GLU A 145 -62.84 16.68 3.90
N GLY A 146 -63.81 15.92 3.38
CA GLY A 146 -64.55 14.90 4.14
C GLY A 146 -63.63 13.82 4.72
N HIS A 147 -62.59 13.42 4.00
CA HIS A 147 -61.55 12.50 4.48
C HIS A 147 -60.41 13.17 5.25
N THR A 148 -60.40 14.50 5.37
CA THR A 148 -59.37 15.28 6.08
C THR A 148 -57.93 14.97 5.64
N ILE A 149 -57.72 14.64 4.36
CA ILE A 149 -56.43 14.15 3.85
C ILE A 149 -55.34 15.20 4.04
N GLU A 150 -55.58 16.44 3.62
CA GLU A 150 -54.63 17.54 3.72
C GLU A 150 -54.29 17.89 5.18
N ALA A 151 -55.28 17.87 6.08
CA ALA A 151 -55.05 18.09 7.51
C ALA A 151 -54.21 16.97 8.15
N THR A 152 -54.44 15.72 7.73
CA THR A 152 -53.72 14.54 8.20
C THR A 152 -52.26 14.56 7.74
N LEU A 153 -52.01 14.81 6.46
CA LEU A 153 -50.67 14.98 5.89
C LEU A 153 -49.91 16.12 6.57
N LYS A 154 -50.57 17.28 6.76
CA LYS A 154 -49.98 18.42 7.46
C LYS A 154 -49.58 18.08 8.90
N THR A 155 -50.47 17.42 9.64
CA THR A 155 -50.19 17.01 11.02
C THR A 155 -49.03 16.03 11.09
N TYR A 156 -48.97 15.09 10.15
CA TYR A 156 -47.87 14.15 10.03
C TYR A 156 -46.53 14.86 9.84
N PHE A 157 -46.37 15.66 8.78
CA PHE A 157 -45.09 16.30 8.47
C PHE A 157 -44.63 17.28 9.56
N LEU A 158 -45.56 17.99 10.20
CA LEU A 158 -45.23 18.84 11.36
C LEU A 158 -44.74 18.03 12.56
N SER A 159 -45.38 16.90 12.87
CA SER A 159 -44.97 16.04 13.98
C SER A 159 -43.61 15.38 13.71
N ILE A 160 -43.35 14.97 12.46
CA ILE A 160 -42.06 14.43 12.01
C ILE A 160 -40.96 15.50 12.06
N LYS A 161 -41.24 16.72 11.58
CA LYS A 161 -40.31 17.86 11.70
C LYS A 161 -39.91 18.08 13.17
N GLU A 162 -40.88 18.09 14.08
CA GLU A 162 -40.62 18.26 15.51
C GLU A 162 -39.82 17.07 16.10
N ALA A 163 -40.20 15.84 15.76
CA ALA A 163 -39.55 14.62 16.27
C ALA A 163 -38.06 14.55 15.85
N TYR A 164 -37.75 14.78 14.57
CA TYR A 164 -36.37 14.78 14.10
C TYR A 164 -35.59 16.00 14.61
N THR A 165 -36.22 17.16 14.79
CA THR A 165 -35.56 18.30 15.45
C THR A 165 -35.20 17.98 16.91
N LYS A 166 -36.05 17.24 17.63
CA LYS A 166 -35.75 16.72 18.96
C LYS A 166 -34.64 15.67 18.93
N SER A 167 -34.59 14.79 17.93
CA SER A 167 -33.53 13.78 17.81
C SER A 167 -32.15 14.41 17.61
N VAL A 168 -32.06 15.52 16.86
CA VAL A 168 -30.83 16.35 16.75
C VAL A 168 -30.32 16.77 18.13
N GLN A 169 -31.21 17.30 18.99
CA GLN A 169 -30.83 17.73 20.35
C GLN A 169 -30.51 16.54 21.27
N ALA A 170 -31.24 15.43 21.12
CA ALA A 170 -30.98 14.21 21.88
C ALA A 170 -29.58 13.64 21.57
N ASN A 171 -29.15 13.66 20.30
CA ASN A 171 -27.82 13.23 19.90
C ASN A 171 -26.72 14.09 20.53
N LEU A 172 -26.92 15.41 20.55
CA LEU A 172 -26.01 16.34 21.22
C LEU A 172 -25.92 16.10 22.73
N THR A 173 -27.07 15.91 23.39
CA THR A 173 -27.16 15.74 24.85
C THR A 173 -26.60 14.40 25.30
N LYS A 174 -26.93 13.32 24.57
CA LYS A 174 -26.48 11.95 24.86
C LYS A 174 -25.06 11.67 24.33
N LYS A 175 -24.49 12.59 23.55
CA LYS A 175 -23.19 12.44 22.86
C LYS A 175 -23.07 11.17 22.02
N LYS A 176 -24.19 10.76 21.42
CA LYS A 176 -24.29 9.62 20.50
C LYS A 176 -24.55 10.15 19.10
N TYR A 177 -23.56 9.97 18.22
CA TYR A 177 -23.55 10.51 16.85
C TYR A 177 -23.59 9.42 15.78
N SER A 178 -23.97 8.20 16.16
CA SER A 178 -24.05 7.06 15.24
C SER A 178 -25.24 7.17 14.30
N ASP A 179 -26.35 7.74 14.77
CA ASP A 179 -27.59 7.92 14.02
C ASP A 179 -27.74 9.37 13.58
N GLU A 180 -27.57 9.61 12.28
CA GLU A 180 -27.80 10.92 11.64
C GLU A 180 -28.88 10.82 10.55
N GLY A 181 -29.78 9.84 10.65
CA GLY A 181 -30.88 9.65 9.70
C GLY A 181 -31.80 10.87 9.59
N PHE A 182 -31.83 11.69 10.64
CA PHE A 182 -32.56 12.97 10.65
C PHE A 182 -32.16 13.90 9.51
N ILE A 183 -30.93 13.82 8.97
CA ILE A 183 -30.48 14.66 7.85
C ILE A 183 -31.36 14.38 6.63
N HIS A 184 -31.50 13.10 6.27
CA HIS A 184 -32.31 12.69 5.11
C HIS A 184 -33.79 12.98 5.36
N SER A 185 -34.30 12.62 6.53
CA SER A 185 -35.72 12.81 6.86
C SER A 185 -36.13 14.28 6.88
N LEU A 186 -35.33 15.18 7.45
CA LEU A 186 -35.66 16.61 7.49
C LEU A 186 -35.59 17.28 6.11
N VAL A 187 -34.68 16.82 5.24
CA VAL A 187 -34.59 17.31 3.85
C VAL A 187 -35.74 16.78 3.00
N ALA A 188 -36.26 15.57 3.27
CA ALA A 188 -37.39 15.01 2.54
C ALA A 188 -38.71 15.78 2.76
N ILE A 189 -38.93 16.36 3.95
CA ILE A 189 -40.17 17.07 4.28
C ILE A 189 -40.45 18.20 3.27
N PRO A 190 -41.66 18.28 2.67
CA PRO A 190 -42.00 19.32 1.69
C PRO A 190 -41.75 20.75 2.19
N ASP A 191 -41.38 21.64 1.27
CA ASP A 191 -40.92 22.99 1.62
C ASP A 191 -42.02 23.92 2.15
N GLU A 192 -43.29 23.64 1.81
CA GLU A 192 -44.46 24.31 2.39
C GLU A 192 -44.49 24.23 3.94
N PHE A 193 -43.97 23.16 4.54
CA PHE A 193 -43.89 23.00 5.99
C PHE A 193 -42.75 23.81 6.64
N PHE A 194 -41.97 24.52 5.83
CA PHE A 194 -40.93 25.46 6.24
C PHE A 194 -41.23 26.89 5.77
N GLY A 195 -42.39 27.15 5.16
CA GLY A 195 -42.74 28.43 4.56
C GLY A 195 -42.12 28.70 3.19
N GLY A 196 -41.64 27.63 2.52
CA GLY A 196 -41.15 27.62 1.15
C GLY A 196 -39.66 27.28 1.03
N ASN A 197 -39.22 26.98 -0.21
CA ASN A 197 -37.89 26.46 -0.51
C ASN A 197 -36.73 27.26 0.13
N LYS A 198 -36.76 28.59 0.01
CA LYS A 198 -35.71 29.46 0.55
C LYS A 198 -35.61 29.37 2.08
N GLN A 199 -36.75 29.34 2.76
CA GLN A 199 -36.82 29.28 4.22
C GLN A 199 -36.42 27.89 4.71
N LYS A 200 -36.88 26.81 4.05
CA LYS A 200 -36.41 25.44 4.29
C LYS A 200 -34.90 25.34 4.24
N LYS A 201 -34.29 25.78 3.15
CA LYS A 201 -32.83 25.72 2.97
C LYS A 201 -32.10 26.48 4.07
N GLN A 202 -32.58 27.67 4.44
CA GLN A 202 -31.97 28.47 5.49
C GLN A 202 -32.12 27.83 6.89
N GLU A 203 -33.29 27.31 7.23
CA GLU A 203 -33.57 26.66 8.51
C GLU A 203 -32.72 25.39 8.67
N LEU A 204 -32.68 24.53 7.64
CA LEU A 204 -31.90 23.29 7.66
C LEU A 204 -30.40 23.55 7.73
N ILE A 205 -29.86 24.47 6.92
CA ILE A 205 -28.44 24.85 6.99
C ILE A 205 -28.08 25.38 8.38
N THR A 206 -28.96 26.21 8.99
CA THR A 206 -28.73 26.75 10.33
C THR A 206 -28.71 25.64 11.40
N LEU A 207 -29.68 24.72 11.32
CA LEU A 207 -29.79 23.59 12.23
C LEU A 207 -28.56 22.65 12.13
N PHE A 208 -28.23 22.21 10.92
CA PHE A 208 -27.11 21.29 10.66
C PHE A 208 -25.76 21.93 11.01
N ARG A 209 -25.56 23.20 10.67
CA ARG A 209 -24.36 23.94 11.07
C ARG A 209 -24.20 24.00 12.59
N SER A 210 -25.25 24.34 13.32
CA SER A 210 -25.17 24.39 14.78
C SER A 210 -24.93 23.01 15.39
N TYR A 211 -25.52 21.96 14.81
CA TYR A 211 -25.32 20.59 15.25
C TYR A 211 -23.87 20.16 15.04
N ASP A 212 -23.35 20.31 13.83
CA ASP A 212 -21.98 19.92 13.49
C ASP A 212 -20.94 20.68 14.30
N GLN A 213 -21.13 21.99 14.51
CA GLN A 213 -20.20 22.78 15.34
C GLN A 213 -20.09 22.22 16.76
N LYS A 214 -21.23 21.84 17.36
CA LYS A 214 -21.26 21.27 18.72
C LYS A 214 -20.73 19.85 18.75
N LYS A 215 -21.15 19.00 17.80
CA LYS A 215 -20.67 17.62 17.63
C LYS A 215 -19.15 17.61 17.41
N PHE A 216 -18.66 18.40 16.46
CA PHE A 216 -17.25 18.48 16.10
C PHE A 216 -16.39 18.87 17.31
N LYS A 217 -16.81 19.89 18.07
CA LYS A 217 -16.14 20.28 19.31
C LYS A 217 -16.12 19.16 20.36
N ASP A 218 -17.19 18.38 20.49
CA ASP A 218 -17.24 17.27 21.44
C ASP A 218 -16.31 16.12 21.01
N ILE A 219 -16.36 15.69 19.75
CA ILE A 219 -15.51 14.61 19.24
C ILE A 219 -14.03 14.97 19.28
N THR A 220 -13.64 16.21 18.94
CA THR A 220 -12.22 16.62 18.97
C THR A 220 -11.60 16.58 20.37
N ASN A 221 -12.41 16.64 21.43
CA ASN A 221 -11.93 16.62 22.80
C ASN A 221 -11.78 15.21 23.39
N ARG A 222 -12.37 14.19 22.76
CA ARG A 222 -12.47 12.83 23.34
C ARG A 222 -12.03 11.70 22.42
N SER A 223 -11.85 11.97 21.14
CA SER A 223 -11.60 10.97 20.10
C SER A 223 -10.22 11.14 19.49
N THR A 224 -9.74 10.08 18.84
CA THR A 224 -8.48 10.14 18.07
C THR A 224 -8.67 10.96 16.80
N PHE A 225 -7.55 11.36 16.17
CA PHE A 225 -7.58 12.11 14.91
C PHE A 225 -8.41 11.38 13.85
N GLU A 226 -8.15 10.08 13.65
CA GLU A 226 -8.81 9.23 12.66
C GLU A 226 -10.32 9.18 12.90
N GLN A 227 -10.74 8.99 14.15
CA GLN A 227 -12.16 8.98 14.53
C GLN A 227 -12.85 10.32 14.25
N VAL A 228 -12.16 11.44 14.45
CA VAL A 228 -12.69 12.77 14.12
C VAL A 228 -12.84 12.93 12.61
N ILE A 229 -11.83 12.54 11.83
CA ILE A 229 -11.85 12.59 10.37
C ILE A 229 -12.99 11.72 9.82
N GLU A 230 -13.12 10.48 10.30
CA GLU A 230 -14.17 9.56 9.89
C GLU A 230 -15.57 10.08 10.23
N ALA A 231 -15.76 10.57 11.46
CA ALA A 231 -17.06 11.09 11.90
C ALA A 231 -17.49 12.34 11.10
N ALA A 232 -16.56 13.22 10.74
CA ALA A 232 -16.84 14.38 9.90
C ALA A 232 -17.14 13.96 8.45
N ALA A 233 -16.35 13.04 7.90
CA ALA A 233 -16.57 12.53 6.54
C ALA A 233 -17.92 11.81 6.41
N LYS A 234 -18.35 11.06 7.43
CA LYS A 234 -19.69 10.45 7.46
C LYS A 234 -20.80 11.49 7.31
N SER A 235 -20.76 12.57 8.08
CA SER A 235 -21.76 13.64 7.98
C SER A 235 -21.70 14.37 6.63
N LEU A 236 -20.50 14.62 6.10
CA LEU A 236 -20.34 15.21 4.76
C LEU A 236 -20.92 14.32 3.65
N ARG A 237 -20.75 13.00 3.72
CA ARG A 237 -21.38 12.06 2.78
C ARG A 237 -22.90 12.08 2.88
N ALA A 238 -23.44 12.16 4.09
CA ALA A 238 -24.89 12.29 4.30
C ALA A 238 -25.43 13.59 3.67
N TYR A 239 -24.73 14.71 3.81
CA TYR A 239 -25.11 15.97 3.16
C TYR A 239 -25.03 15.89 1.63
N LYS A 240 -23.98 15.26 1.08
CA LYS A 240 -23.80 15.07 -0.35
C LYS A 240 -24.96 14.26 -0.98
N GLN A 241 -25.50 13.27 -0.27
CA GLN A 241 -26.65 12.48 -0.73
C GLN A 241 -27.94 13.29 -0.86
N VAL A 242 -28.05 14.41 -0.14
CA VAL A 242 -29.25 15.25 -0.09
C VAL A 242 -29.02 16.66 -0.67
N ASP A 243 -27.99 16.79 -1.53
CA ASP A 243 -27.61 18.04 -2.22
C ASP A 243 -27.32 19.23 -1.27
N ILE A 244 -26.71 18.94 -0.12
CA ILE A 244 -26.20 19.94 0.82
C ILE A 244 -24.67 19.92 0.78
N GLN A 245 -24.05 21.09 0.60
CA GLN A 245 -22.59 21.19 0.40
C GLN A 245 -21.76 20.97 1.67
N GLY A 246 -22.25 21.39 2.85
CA GLY A 246 -21.54 21.16 4.11
C GLY A 246 -20.27 22.00 4.34
N ASP A 247 -20.10 23.13 3.64
CA ASP A 247 -18.87 23.96 3.67
C ASP A 247 -18.39 24.34 5.08
N TRP A 248 -19.33 24.54 6.02
CA TRP A 248 -18.98 24.87 7.40
C TRP A 248 -18.22 23.75 8.10
N LEU A 249 -18.56 22.49 7.79
CA LEU A 249 -17.93 21.32 8.38
C LEU A 249 -16.59 21.05 7.70
N ILE A 250 -16.50 21.24 6.38
CA ILE A 250 -15.22 21.21 5.65
C ILE A 250 -14.24 22.22 6.25
N ALA A 251 -14.67 23.47 6.49
CA ALA A 251 -13.81 24.51 7.07
C ALA A 251 -13.33 24.18 8.49
N LEU A 252 -14.18 23.53 9.32
CA LEU A 252 -13.78 23.05 10.64
C LEU A 252 -12.76 21.91 10.54
N LEU A 253 -13.02 20.97 9.64
CA LEU A 253 -12.19 19.80 9.39
C LEU A 253 -10.80 20.19 8.89
N GLU A 254 -10.72 21.08 7.90
CA GLU A 254 -9.46 21.64 7.37
C GLU A 254 -8.65 22.35 8.46
N ARG A 255 -9.29 23.19 9.28
CA ARG A 255 -8.61 23.90 10.36
C ARG A 255 -8.05 22.94 11.42
N TYR A 256 -8.84 21.95 11.81
CA TYR A 256 -8.42 20.95 12.79
C TYR A 256 -7.28 20.09 12.23
N ALA A 257 -7.47 19.52 11.04
CA ALA A 257 -6.52 18.61 10.43
C ALA A 257 -5.18 19.29 10.12
N SER A 258 -5.21 20.48 9.53
CA SER A 258 -4.00 21.27 9.27
C SER A 258 -3.26 21.61 10.58
N SER A 259 -3.98 21.91 11.67
CA SER A 259 -3.35 22.21 12.98
C SER A 259 -2.63 20.99 13.57
N GLU A 260 -3.30 19.83 13.63
CA GLU A 260 -2.70 18.60 14.17
C GLU A 260 -1.55 18.09 13.32
N ILE A 261 -1.68 18.11 11.98
CA ILE A 261 -0.59 17.73 11.07
C ILE A 261 0.59 18.72 11.18
N LYS A 262 0.35 20.03 11.23
CA LYS A 262 1.42 21.01 11.50
C LYS A 262 2.07 20.78 12.87
N ARG A 263 1.37 20.20 13.84
CA ARG A 263 1.91 19.89 15.16
C ARG A 263 2.81 18.65 15.12
N THR A 264 2.43 17.58 14.40
CA THR A 264 3.28 16.39 14.24
C THR A 264 4.55 16.73 13.46
N ILE A 265 4.44 17.53 12.39
CA ILE A 265 5.60 18.04 11.64
C ILE A 265 6.56 18.82 12.54
N ARG A 266 6.05 19.72 13.39
CA ARG A 266 6.90 20.51 14.33
C ARG A 266 7.59 19.65 15.40
N LYS A 267 7.02 18.50 15.73
CA LYS A 267 7.56 17.56 16.71
C LYS A 267 8.51 16.53 16.10
N ASP A 268 8.69 16.54 14.78
CA ASP A 268 9.43 15.51 14.04
C ASP A 268 8.89 14.08 14.27
N ASP A 269 7.58 13.97 14.48
CA ASP A 269 6.89 12.71 14.73
C ASP A 269 6.35 12.13 13.42
N LEU A 270 7.24 11.42 12.70
CA LEU A 270 6.96 10.90 11.36
C LEU A 270 5.87 9.82 11.36
N ASP A 271 5.85 8.92 12.34
CA ASP A 271 4.88 7.82 12.41
C ASP A 271 3.46 8.35 12.61
N THR A 272 3.29 9.33 13.50
CA THR A 272 2.00 9.99 13.69
C THR A 272 1.63 10.82 12.47
N PHE A 273 2.58 11.52 11.83
CA PHE A 273 2.34 12.22 10.57
C PHE A 273 1.80 11.27 9.50
N ILE A 274 2.43 10.11 9.28
CA ILE A 274 2.00 9.13 8.27
C ILE A 274 0.58 8.64 8.56
N THR A 275 0.30 8.30 9.81
CA THR A 275 -1.03 7.80 10.22
C THR A 275 -2.11 8.86 9.98
N GLN A 276 -1.88 10.10 10.39
CA GLN A 276 -2.81 11.21 10.19
C GLN A 276 -2.98 11.57 8.71
N ALA A 277 -1.88 11.64 7.95
CA ALA A 277 -1.91 11.94 6.53
C ALA A 277 -2.70 10.89 5.75
N LYS A 278 -2.52 9.60 6.09
CA LYS A 278 -3.29 8.50 5.51
C LYS A 278 -4.78 8.61 5.80
N ALA A 279 -5.16 8.81 7.07
CA ALA A 279 -6.55 8.97 7.47
C ALA A 279 -7.22 10.16 6.76
N TYR A 280 -6.51 11.29 6.63
CA TYR A 280 -7.03 12.46 5.95
C TYR A 280 -7.17 12.26 4.43
N ARG A 281 -6.23 11.58 3.78
CA ARG A 281 -6.31 11.28 2.34
C ARG A 281 -7.44 10.31 1.99
N GLN A 282 -7.84 9.43 2.91
CA GLN A 282 -8.94 8.47 2.70
C GLN A 282 -10.32 9.11 2.50
N ILE A 283 -10.48 10.38 2.87
CA ILE A 283 -11.76 11.09 2.75
C ILE A 283 -11.79 12.05 1.54
N ASN A 284 -10.94 11.81 0.54
CA ASN A 284 -10.82 12.64 -0.67
C ASN A 284 -12.16 12.82 -1.43
N ASP A 285 -13.11 11.90 -1.25
CA ASP A 285 -14.43 11.90 -1.89
C ASP A 285 -15.36 13.03 -1.40
N VAL A 286 -15.07 13.60 -0.22
CA VAL A 286 -15.81 14.70 0.41
C VAL A 286 -15.01 16.00 0.55
N LEU A 287 -13.72 15.98 0.22
CA LEU A 287 -12.88 17.18 0.28
C LEU A 287 -13.08 18.08 -0.94
N THR A 288 -12.69 19.34 -0.80
CA THR A 288 -12.60 20.26 -1.95
C THR A 288 -11.37 19.92 -2.80
N THR A 289 -11.42 20.24 -4.09
CA THR A 289 -10.30 20.04 -5.03
C THR A 289 -9.02 20.76 -4.59
N SER A 290 -9.14 21.80 -3.76
CA SER A 290 -8.02 22.63 -3.26
C SER A 290 -7.87 22.57 -1.74
N SER A 291 -7.78 21.36 -1.17
CA SER A 291 -7.57 21.18 0.27
C SER A 291 -6.20 21.74 0.71
N GLU A 292 -6.21 22.68 1.67
CA GLU A 292 -4.96 23.22 2.26
C GLU A 292 -4.19 22.12 3.00
N THR A 293 -4.91 21.26 3.73
CA THR A 293 -4.33 20.16 4.50
C THR A 293 -3.62 19.16 3.61
N ILE A 294 -4.20 18.79 2.46
CA ILE A 294 -3.51 17.94 1.47
C ILE A 294 -2.24 18.63 0.98
N GLY A 295 -2.29 19.92 0.64
CA GLY A 295 -1.10 20.66 0.23
C GLY A 295 -0.01 20.74 1.32
N ILE A 296 -0.35 20.67 2.61
CA ILE A 296 0.63 20.58 3.71
C ILE A 296 1.25 19.19 3.76
N ILE A 297 0.43 18.14 3.67
CA ILE A 297 0.88 16.74 3.63
C ILE A 297 1.88 16.54 2.49
N ASP A 298 1.51 16.98 1.28
CA ASP A 298 2.31 16.78 0.06
C ASP A 298 3.68 17.47 0.15
N ARG A 299 3.70 18.71 0.66
CA ARG A 299 4.95 19.45 0.86
C ARG A 299 5.86 18.78 1.88
N HIS A 300 5.30 18.28 2.99
CA HIS A 300 6.11 17.60 4.00
C HIS A 300 6.61 16.25 3.50
N LEU A 301 5.77 15.45 2.83
CA LEU A 301 6.15 14.20 2.19
C LEU A 301 7.31 14.41 1.19
N ALA A 302 7.21 15.40 0.31
CA ALA A 302 8.27 15.75 -0.62
C ALA A 302 9.57 16.17 0.11
N SER A 303 9.47 16.85 1.25
CA SER A 303 10.63 17.19 2.08
C SER A 303 11.30 15.96 2.69
N GLN A 304 10.52 14.98 3.14
CA GLN A 304 11.02 13.73 3.71
C GLN A 304 11.69 12.85 2.63
N ILE A 305 11.11 12.79 1.43
CA ILE A 305 11.75 12.14 0.27
C ILE A 305 13.11 12.78 -0.03
N LYS A 306 13.19 14.12 -0.12
CA LYS A 306 14.46 14.85 -0.28
C LYS A 306 15.45 14.61 0.86
N GLN A 307 14.98 14.30 2.06
CA GLN A 307 15.86 13.94 3.17
C GLN A 307 16.44 12.53 2.99
N ALA A 308 15.64 11.56 2.54
CA ALA A 308 16.12 10.22 2.19
C ALA A 308 17.14 10.25 1.03
N GLU A 309 16.90 11.09 0.01
CA GLU A 309 17.86 11.33 -1.08
C GLU A 309 19.19 11.88 -0.53
N ARG A 310 19.15 12.84 0.40
CA ARG A 310 20.36 13.37 1.05
C ARG A 310 21.08 12.31 1.89
N TYR A 311 20.36 11.42 2.57
CA TYR A 311 20.98 10.29 3.26
C TYR A 311 21.67 9.33 2.29
N THR A 312 21.08 9.11 1.11
CA THR A 312 21.69 8.30 0.04
C THR A 312 23.01 8.91 -0.42
N GLN A 313 23.00 10.21 -0.73
CA GLN A 313 24.20 10.95 -1.17
C GLN A 313 25.28 11.04 -0.09
N GLY A 314 24.88 11.05 1.18
CA GLY A 314 25.78 11.07 2.33
C GLY A 314 26.25 9.68 2.78
N ASN A 315 26.07 8.63 1.98
CA ASN A 315 26.41 7.23 2.29
C ASN A 315 25.71 6.67 3.56
N GLN A 316 24.61 7.29 4.01
CA GLN A 316 23.80 6.85 5.15
C GLN A 316 22.65 5.93 4.68
N TYR A 317 22.99 4.88 3.95
CA TYR A 317 22.02 4.05 3.22
C TYR A 317 20.94 3.41 4.10
N ASN A 318 21.29 2.94 5.30
CA ASN A 318 20.32 2.38 6.24
C ASN A 318 19.23 3.39 6.62
N LYS A 319 19.60 4.65 6.87
CA LYS A 319 18.64 5.71 7.22
C LYS A 319 17.77 6.09 6.03
N ALA A 320 18.36 6.15 4.83
CA ALA A 320 17.61 6.40 3.60
C ALA A 320 16.57 5.29 3.35
N ARG A 321 16.96 4.01 3.49
CA ARG A 321 16.08 2.86 3.32
C ARG A 321 14.94 2.85 4.32
N ASP A 322 15.22 3.01 5.61
CA ASP A 322 14.19 3.07 6.66
C ASP A 322 13.18 4.19 6.39
N LEU A 323 13.67 5.37 5.99
CA LEU A 323 12.81 6.48 5.66
C LEU A 323 11.93 6.20 4.42
N TYR A 324 12.49 5.69 3.33
CA TYR A 324 11.70 5.31 2.14
C TYR A 324 10.66 4.23 2.44
N GLN A 325 11.00 3.25 3.28
CA GLN A 325 10.07 2.20 3.70
C GLN A 325 8.90 2.79 4.50
N LYS A 326 9.14 3.69 5.44
CA LYS A 326 8.07 4.38 6.18
C LYS A 326 7.18 5.21 5.25
N LEU A 327 7.78 5.97 4.34
CA LEU A 327 7.04 6.83 3.40
C LEU A 327 6.23 6.06 2.36
N SER A 328 6.54 4.77 2.13
CA SER A 328 5.80 3.90 1.20
C SER A 328 4.29 3.80 1.51
N ALA A 329 3.90 4.04 2.77
CA ALA A 329 2.51 4.05 3.19
C ALA A 329 1.68 5.22 2.61
N LEU A 330 2.34 6.27 2.10
CA LEU A 330 1.70 7.47 1.54
C LEU A 330 1.90 7.64 0.03
N GLN A 331 3.00 7.11 -0.50
CA GLN A 331 3.37 7.21 -1.91
C GLN A 331 4.29 6.03 -2.28
N ASP A 332 4.20 5.54 -3.51
CA ASP A 332 5.11 4.51 -4.01
C ASP A 332 6.57 5.01 -4.02
N THR A 333 7.44 4.33 -3.25
CA THR A 333 8.87 4.60 -3.13
C THR A 333 9.73 3.50 -3.76
N SER A 334 9.14 2.53 -4.46
CA SER A 334 9.83 1.34 -4.99
C SER A 334 11.01 1.69 -5.90
N GLN A 335 10.82 2.64 -6.83
CA GLN A 335 11.88 3.10 -7.72
C GLN A 335 13.02 3.79 -6.94
N LEU A 336 12.70 4.64 -5.96
CA LEU A 336 13.69 5.35 -5.15
C LEU A 336 14.51 4.38 -4.29
N VAL A 337 13.88 3.31 -3.79
CA VAL A 337 14.57 2.23 -3.10
C VAL A 337 15.48 1.46 -4.07
N ALA A 338 15.04 1.16 -5.30
CA ALA A 338 15.89 0.49 -6.27
C ALA A 338 17.15 1.32 -6.61
N GLU A 339 17.01 2.64 -6.81
CA GLU A 339 18.12 3.57 -7.05
C GLU A 339 19.07 3.64 -5.85
N LEU A 340 18.54 3.71 -4.63
CA LEU A 340 19.31 3.61 -3.38
C LEU A 340 20.14 2.33 -3.33
N GLU A 341 19.50 1.18 -3.60
CA GLU A 341 20.14 -0.13 -3.51
C GLU A 341 21.24 -0.31 -4.58
N GLU A 342 21.05 0.26 -5.77
CA GLU A 342 22.10 0.32 -6.80
C GLU A 342 23.29 1.17 -6.34
N HIS A 343 23.04 2.36 -5.79
CA HIS A 343 24.09 3.24 -5.27
C HIS A 343 24.84 2.60 -4.09
N TRP A 344 24.12 1.94 -3.18
CA TRP A 344 24.71 1.23 -2.05
C TRP A 344 25.57 0.06 -2.53
N THR A 345 25.08 -0.76 -3.47
CA THR A 345 25.86 -1.88 -4.03
C THR A 345 27.16 -1.40 -4.65
N LYS A 346 27.14 -0.25 -5.34
CA LYS A 346 28.35 0.35 -5.92
C LYS A 346 29.38 0.76 -4.86
N HIS A 347 28.93 1.32 -3.75
CA HIS A 347 29.80 1.77 -2.67
C HIS A 347 30.32 0.62 -1.79
N ASP A 348 29.50 -0.40 -1.57
CA ASP A 348 29.84 -1.58 -0.76
C ASP A 348 29.36 -2.87 -1.44
N PRO A 349 30.16 -3.43 -2.37
CA PRO A 349 29.81 -4.64 -3.09
C PRO A 349 29.77 -5.88 -2.19
N THR A 350 30.50 -5.86 -1.07
CA THR A 350 30.60 -7.01 -0.14
C THR A 350 29.25 -7.40 0.44
N ARG A 351 28.32 -6.43 0.51
CA ARG A 351 26.94 -6.66 0.94
C ARG A 351 26.23 -7.74 0.13
N LEU A 352 26.55 -7.92 -1.14
CA LEU A 352 25.93 -8.94 -1.99
C LEU A 352 26.14 -10.35 -1.42
N LEU A 353 27.35 -10.66 -0.96
CA LEU A 353 27.64 -11.94 -0.31
C LEU A 353 26.99 -12.02 1.08
N LYS A 354 27.06 -10.95 1.87
CA LYS A 354 26.48 -10.92 3.21
C LYS A 354 24.96 -11.08 3.22
N GLU A 355 24.27 -10.55 2.20
CA GLU A 355 22.82 -10.66 2.06
C GLU A 355 22.40 -12.10 1.72
N LYS A 356 23.19 -12.79 0.89
CA LYS A 356 22.94 -14.19 0.54
C LYS A 356 23.36 -15.17 1.64
N TYR A 357 24.46 -14.85 2.34
CA TYR A 357 25.09 -15.69 3.36
C TYR A 357 25.28 -14.91 4.67
N PRO A 358 24.19 -14.63 5.42
CA PRO A 358 24.26 -13.78 6.62
C PRO A 358 25.09 -14.40 7.76
N ASP A 359 25.21 -15.73 7.78
CA ASP A 359 25.94 -16.48 8.82
C ASP A 359 27.42 -16.68 8.49
N LYS A 360 27.89 -16.23 7.32
CA LYS A 360 29.27 -16.42 6.86
C LYS A 360 30.08 -15.14 7.01
N SER A 361 31.33 -15.28 7.48
CA SER A 361 32.35 -14.23 7.38
C SER A 361 33.17 -14.42 6.10
N PHE A 362 33.60 -13.30 5.54
CA PHE A 362 34.46 -13.23 4.37
C PHE A 362 35.61 -12.27 4.70
N ASP A 363 36.67 -12.80 5.29
CA ASP A 363 37.82 -12.00 5.74
C ASP A 363 38.76 -11.65 4.58
N LEU A 364 38.78 -12.50 3.55
CA LEU A 364 39.51 -12.29 2.30
C LEU A 364 38.50 -12.04 1.18
N VAL A 365 38.45 -10.80 0.69
CA VAL A 365 37.53 -10.37 -0.38
C VAL A 365 38.25 -9.59 -1.46
N VAL A 366 37.78 -9.75 -2.69
CA VAL A 366 38.14 -8.95 -3.85
C VAL A 366 36.87 -8.39 -4.47
N THR A 367 36.84 -7.09 -4.73
CA THR A 367 35.69 -6.41 -5.34
C THR A 367 36.14 -5.68 -6.61
N GLY A 368 35.19 -5.37 -7.48
CA GLY A 368 35.49 -4.57 -8.66
C GLY A 368 34.31 -4.41 -9.61
N GLU A 369 34.53 -3.68 -10.69
CA GLU A 369 33.54 -3.43 -11.73
C GLU A 369 34.02 -4.02 -13.07
N LYS A 370 33.08 -4.30 -13.98
CA LYS A 370 33.34 -4.58 -15.40
C LYS A 370 34.28 -5.76 -15.69
N ARG A 371 34.17 -6.86 -14.93
CA ARG A 371 34.88 -8.12 -15.20
C ARG A 371 33.89 -9.26 -15.40
N TRP A 372 34.24 -10.22 -16.27
CA TRP A 372 33.41 -11.39 -16.62
C TRP A 372 32.00 -11.03 -17.11
N GLY A 373 31.86 -9.87 -17.77
CA GLY A 373 30.58 -9.34 -18.23
C GLY A 373 29.67 -8.80 -17.13
N SER A 374 30.10 -8.74 -15.87
CA SER A 374 29.35 -8.15 -14.76
C SER A 374 29.46 -6.62 -14.73
N ARG A 375 28.46 -5.93 -14.16
CA ARG A 375 28.60 -4.51 -13.79
C ARG A 375 29.47 -4.36 -12.57
N ILE A 376 29.20 -5.18 -11.55
CA ILE A 376 29.92 -5.21 -10.28
C ILE A 376 29.98 -6.63 -9.74
N TYR A 377 31.06 -6.96 -9.07
CA TYR A 377 31.24 -8.26 -8.44
C TYR A 377 31.96 -8.14 -7.10
N VAL A 378 31.80 -9.19 -6.30
CA VAL A 378 32.61 -9.48 -5.13
C VAL A 378 32.91 -10.97 -5.10
N ALA A 379 34.17 -11.34 -4.93
CA ALA A 379 34.56 -12.70 -4.59
C ALA A 379 35.13 -12.72 -3.17
N GLY A 380 34.87 -13.78 -2.42
CA GLY A 380 35.38 -13.92 -1.08
C GLY A 380 35.47 -15.37 -0.66
N PHE A 381 36.47 -15.69 0.16
CA PHE A 381 36.60 -17.02 0.75
C PHE A 381 35.93 -17.03 2.12
N SER A 382 35.14 -18.07 2.42
CA SER A 382 34.59 -18.26 3.76
C SER A 382 35.25 -19.45 4.44
N GLU A 383 35.87 -19.23 5.60
CA GLU A 383 36.49 -20.30 6.38
C GLU A 383 35.46 -21.26 6.98
N ALA A 384 34.25 -20.78 7.25
CA ALA A 384 33.20 -21.56 7.88
C ALA A 384 32.77 -22.77 7.04
N ASP A 385 32.64 -22.56 5.73
CA ASP A 385 32.28 -23.63 4.79
C ASP A 385 33.45 -24.09 3.91
N ARG A 386 34.58 -23.37 3.90
CA ARG A 386 35.76 -23.63 3.07
C ARG A 386 35.45 -23.52 1.57
N HIS A 387 34.65 -22.52 1.19
CA HIS A 387 34.32 -22.26 -0.20
C HIS A 387 34.79 -20.87 -0.65
N LEU A 388 35.18 -20.77 -1.92
CA LEU A 388 35.30 -19.51 -2.63
C LEU A 388 33.93 -19.14 -3.21
N HIS A 389 33.41 -18.00 -2.77
CA HIS A 389 32.13 -17.47 -3.22
C HIS A 389 32.35 -16.31 -4.17
N LEU A 390 31.47 -16.15 -5.15
CA LEU A 390 31.39 -14.97 -6.01
C LEU A 390 29.94 -14.54 -6.10
N ALA A 391 29.69 -13.25 -5.89
CA ALA A 391 28.43 -12.60 -6.26
C ALA A 391 28.69 -11.56 -7.35
N ALA A 392 27.90 -11.59 -8.43
CA ALA A 392 28.06 -10.69 -9.56
C ALA A 392 26.69 -10.16 -10.04
N LYS A 393 26.58 -8.85 -10.22
CA LYS A 393 25.37 -8.22 -10.80
C LYS A 393 25.57 -8.02 -12.30
N MET A 394 24.70 -8.65 -13.09
CA MET A 394 24.81 -8.61 -14.55
C MET A 394 24.17 -7.33 -15.13
N PRO A 395 24.53 -6.90 -16.36
CA PRO A 395 24.00 -5.69 -16.95
C PRO A 395 22.50 -5.68 -17.22
N ASP A 396 21.92 -6.85 -17.49
CA ASP A 396 20.52 -7.01 -17.90
C ASP A 396 19.65 -7.68 -16.83
N ASP A 397 20.22 -8.02 -15.67
CA ASP A 397 19.54 -8.73 -14.58
C ASP A 397 19.58 -7.92 -13.27
N TYR A 398 18.42 -7.78 -12.65
CA TYR A 398 18.30 -7.12 -11.34
C TYR A 398 18.78 -8.03 -10.20
N THR A 399 18.80 -9.36 -10.41
CA THR A 399 19.22 -10.34 -9.41
C THR A 399 20.72 -10.62 -9.50
N PRO A 400 21.45 -10.58 -8.37
CA PRO A 400 22.84 -11.01 -8.36
C PRO A 400 22.96 -12.52 -8.65
N LEU A 401 23.93 -12.89 -9.47
CA LEU A 401 24.34 -14.26 -9.74
C LEU A 401 25.36 -14.69 -8.68
N PHE A 402 25.26 -15.93 -8.22
CA PHE A 402 26.16 -16.49 -7.20
C PHE A 402 26.88 -17.74 -7.72
N LEU A 403 28.17 -17.88 -7.41
CA LEU A 403 28.98 -19.08 -7.64
C LEU A 403 29.70 -19.48 -6.36
N GLU A 404 29.91 -20.78 -6.18
CA GLU A 404 30.60 -21.36 -5.04
C GLU A 404 31.55 -22.45 -5.55
N GLU A 405 32.78 -22.49 -5.05
CA GLU A 405 33.75 -23.57 -5.30
C GLU A 405 34.26 -24.10 -3.96
N SER A 406 34.20 -25.42 -3.75
CA SER A 406 34.68 -26.05 -2.53
C SER A 406 36.17 -26.37 -2.59
N PHE A 407 36.84 -26.22 -1.46
CA PHE A 407 38.24 -26.57 -1.29
C PHE A 407 38.40 -27.85 -0.45
N GLU A 408 39.56 -28.50 -0.55
CA GLU A 408 39.89 -29.65 0.31
C GLU A 408 39.88 -29.26 1.80
N SER A 409 39.66 -30.26 2.66
CA SER A 409 39.25 -30.04 4.04
C SER A 409 40.27 -29.34 4.95
N ASP A 410 41.53 -29.25 4.56
CA ASP A 410 42.66 -28.74 5.35
C ASP A 410 43.25 -27.42 4.84
N ILE A 411 42.62 -26.81 3.84
CA ILE A 411 43.11 -25.57 3.23
C ILE A 411 42.82 -24.38 4.13
N LYS A 412 43.88 -23.62 4.49
CA LYS A 412 43.79 -22.33 5.17
C LYS A 412 44.23 -21.21 4.23
N PRO A 413 43.33 -20.33 3.78
CA PRO A 413 43.67 -19.27 2.84
C PRO A 413 44.52 -18.19 3.53
N LYS A 414 45.53 -17.67 2.81
CA LYS A 414 46.38 -16.56 3.23
C LYS A 414 46.02 -15.26 2.51
N SER A 415 45.72 -15.35 1.21
CA SER A 415 45.41 -14.19 0.39
C SER A 415 44.46 -14.55 -0.76
N LEU A 416 43.71 -13.54 -1.21
CA LEU A 416 42.83 -13.59 -2.37
C LEU A 416 43.15 -12.39 -3.26
N SER A 417 43.50 -12.63 -4.52
CA SER A 417 43.88 -11.57 -5.47
C SER A 417 43.31 -11.82 -6.86
N ILE A 418 43.39 -10.81 -7.72
CA ILE A 418 42.94 -10.87 -9.12
C ILE A 418 44.10 -10.42 -10.01
N SER A 419 44.38 -11.19 -11.06
CA SER A 419 45.34 -10.81 -12.09
C SER A 419 44.64 -10.65 -13.45
N ASP A 420 44.69 -9.43 -13.98
CA ASP A 420 44.27 -9.11 -15.36
C ASP A 420 45.40 -9.29 -16.38
N ILE A 421 46.57 -9.75 -15.92
CA ILE A 421 47.77 -9.90 -16.75
C ILE A 421 47.94 -11.36 -17.16
N LEU A 422 47.68 -12.31 -16.25
CA LEU A 422 47.85 -13.74 -16.54
C LEU A 422 46.87 -14.28 -17.58
N THR A 423 45.69 -13.69 -17.66
CA THR A 423 44.64 -14.05 -18.60
C THR A 423 44.14 -12.79 -19.31
N ASP A 424 43.13 -12.94 -20.17
CA ASP A 424 42.52 -11.79 -20.84
C ASP A 424 41.90 -10.82 -19.82
N LYS A 425 41.96 -9.51 -20.12
CA LYS A 425 41.43 -8.45 -19.26
C LYS A 425 39.94 -8.59 -19.00
N GLU A 426 39.20 -9.19 -19.92
CA GLU A 426 37.75 -9.43 -19.78
C GLU A 426 37.43 -10.67 -18.92
N ALA A 427 38.38 -11.61 -18.81
CA ALA A 427 38.27 -12.83 -18.02
C ALA A 427 39.51 -13.02 -17.13
N PRO A 428 39.74 -12.10 -16.16
CA PRO A 428 40.88 -12.18 -15.28
C PRO A 428 40.81 -13.41 -14.38
N ILE A 429 41.97 -13.82 -13.88
CA ILE A 429 42.10 -14.99 -13.00
C ILE A 429 42.09 -14.55 -11.54
N ILE A 430 41.27 -15.22 -10.73
CA ILE A 430 41.28 -15.10 -9.27
C ILE A 430 42.32 -16.08 -8.74
N ILE A 431 43.22 -15.58 -7.92
CA ILE A 431 44.31 -16.35 -7.32
C ILE A 431 44.05 -16.48 -5.83
N VAL A 432 44.01 -17.71 -5.34
CA VAL A 432 43.93 -18.04 -3.92
C VAL A 432 45.28 -18.58 -3.49
N GLU A 433 45.91 -17.93 -2.52
CA GLU A 433 47.07 -18.47 -1.83
C GLU A 433 46.60 -19.14 -0.54
N ALA A 434 47.05 -20.36 -0.28
CA ALA A 434 46.76 -21.08 0.93
C ALA A 434 48.02 -21.63 1.61
N GLU A 435 47.91 -22.02 2.87
CA GLU A 435 48.94 -22.79 3.60
C GLU A 435 49.26 -24.09 2.87
N GLY A 436 50.53 -24.26 2.48
CA GLY A 436 51.00 -25.44 1.77
C GLY A 436 51.40 -26.58 2.73
N LYS A 437 51.38 -27.81 2.22
CA LYS A 437 51.85 -29.02 2.94
C LYS A 437 53.34 -29.26 2.74
N GLU A 438 53.76 -29.29 1.47
CA GLU A 438 55.12 -29.61 1.04
C GLU A 438 55.98 -28.37 0.74
N ARG A 439 55.33 -27.20 0.62
CA ARG A 439 55.93 -25.88 0.33
C ARG A 439 55.30 -24.82 1.21
N ARG A 440 55.86 -23.60 1.24
CA ARG A 440 55.30 -22.52 2.08
C ARG A 440 53.84 -22.24 1.76
N SER A 441 53.44 -22.29 0.49
CA SER A 441 52.07 -22.01 0.04
C SER A 441 51.62 -22.95 -1.08
N THR A 442 50.30 -23.10 -1.23
CA THR A 442 49.68 -23.66 -2.43
C THR A 442 48.87 -22.56 -3.12
N TYR A 443 49.10 -22.38 -4.42
CA TYR A 443 48.45 -21.36 -5.24
C TYR A 443 47.43 -21.99 -6.18
N TYR A 444 46.21 -21.46 -6.15
CA TYR A 444 45.12 -21.88 -7.02
C TYR A 444 44.71 -20.74 -7.93
N GLY A 445 44.54 -21.03 -9.22
CA GLY A 445 44.04 -20.06 -10.21
C GLY A 445 42.67 -20.46 -10.73
N PHE A 446 41.67 -19.60 -10.54
CA PHE A 446 40.29 -19.82 -11.00
C PHE A 446 39.80 -18.70 -11.90
N VAL A 447 39.10 -19.07 -12.99
CA VAL A 447 38.38 -18.11 -13.83
C VAL A 447 36.89 -18.46 -13.75
N PRO A 448 36.02 -17.54 -13.28
CA PRO A 448 34.58 -17.77 -13.29
C PRO A 448 34.00 -17.66 -14.70
N ASP A 449 33.17 -18.62 -15.10
CA ASP A 449 32.31 -18.54 -16.27
C ASP A 449 30.88 -18.25 -15.81
N LEU A 450 30.51 -16.97 -15.75
CA LEU A 450 29.19 -16.53 -15.26
C LEU A 450 28.04 -17.00 -16.16
N SER A 451 28.30 -17.24 -17.45
CA SER A 451 27.28 -17.72 -18.39
C SER A 451 26.92 -19.17 -18.12
N LYS A 452 27.92 -20.00 -17.83
CA LYS A 452 27.74 -21.42 -17.50
C LYS A 452 27.54 -21.69 -16.01
N LYS A 453 27.74 -20.67 -15.18
CA LYS A 453 27.69 -20.73 -13.71
C LYS A 453 28.64 -21.76 -13.12
N ILE A 454 29.88 -21.75 -13.58
CA ILE A 454 30.93 -22.66 -13.10
C ILE A 454 32.21 -21.89 -12.80
N TRP A 455 33.00 -22.43 -11.87
CA TRP A 455 34.39 -22.07 -11.72
C TRP A 455 35.26 -22.95 -12.62
N VAL A 456 36.17 -22.35 -13.36
CA VAL A 456 37.16 -23.08 -14.17
C VAL A 456 38.51 -22.99 -13.47
N LYS A 457 38.94 -24.09 -12.83
CA LYS A 457 40.29 -24.20 -12.29
C LYS A 457 41.30 -24.23 -13.44
N ARG A 458 42.21 -23.26 -13.45
CA ARG A 458 43.26 -23.11 -14.46
C ARG A 458 44.57 -23.73 -14.01
N PHE A 459 44.93 -23.59 -12.74
CA PHE A 459 46.13 -24.22 -12.20
C PHE A 459 46.01 -24.45 -10.69
N GLU A 460 46.86 -25.34 -10.19
CA GLU A 460 47.12 -25.62 -8.79
C GLU A 460 48.60 -25.98 -8.66
N VAL A 461 49.35 -25.28 -7.82
CA VAL A 461 50.78 -25.52 -7.64
C VAL A 461 51.23 -25.18 -6.22
N ALA A 462 51.99 -26.08 -5.59
CA ALA A 462 52.67 -25.79 -4.33
C ALA A 462 54.03 -25.14 -4.62
N ALA A 463 54.31 -24.00 -4.00
CA ALA A 463 55.55 -23.26 -4.18
C ALA A 463 55.86 -22.41 -2.93
N ASP A 464 57.12 -22.03 -2.77
CA ASP A 464 57.55 -21.15 -1.68
C ASP A 464 57.26 -19.66 -1.97
N GLY A 465 57.03 -19.33 -3.24
CA GLY A 465 56.66 -18.00 -3.70
C GLY A 465 56.02 -18.04 -5.10
N PHE A 466 55.16 -17.05 -5.37
CA PHE A 466 54.45 -16.90 -6.64
C PHE A 466 54.41 -15.42 -7.03
N SER A 467 54.79 -15.10 -8.26
CA SER A 467 54.68 -13.75 -8.81
C SER A 467 54.25 -13.77 -10.26
N VAL A 468 53.48 -12.76 -10.67
CA VAL A 468 53.04 -12.56 -12.06
C VAL A 468 54.03 -11.60 -12.73
N GLU A 469 54.69 -12.03 -13.81
CA GLU A 469 55.69 -11.21 -14.51
C GLU A 469 55.24 -10.70 -15.87
N GLY A 470 54.27 -11.33 -16.51
CA GLY A 470 53.79 -10.90 -17.82
C GLY A 470 52.59 -11.68 -18.34
N PRO A 471 52.13 -11.38 -19.56
CA PRO A 471 50.99 -12.06 -20.17
C PRO A 471 51.16 -13.58 -20.18
N GLY A 472 50.34 -14.27 -19.38
CA GLY A 472 50.42 -15.71 -19.18
C GLY A 472 51.73 -16.23 -18.56
N SER A 473 52.58 -15.37 -17.99
CA SER A 473 53.88 -15.76 -17.43
C SER A 473 53.93 -15.49 -15.92
N VAL A 474 54.32 -16.51 -15.15
CA VAL A 474 54.54 -16.46 -13.70
C VAL A 474 55.96 -16.89 -13.36
N VAL A 475 56.44 -16.45 -12.21
CA VAL A 475 57.63 -17.01 -11.58
C VAL A 475 57.23 -17.70 -10.29
N LEU A 476 57.68 -18.94 -10.16
CA LEU A 476 57.51 -19.75 -8.96
C LEU A 476 58.86 -19.96 -8.29
N GLU A 477 58.88 -19.85 -6.98
CA GLU A 477 60.06 -20.17 -6.15
C GLU A 477 59.87 -21.56 -5.56
N ASN A 478 60.81 -22.47 -5.82
CA ASN A 478 60.81 -23.84 -5.30
C ASN A 478 59.48 -24.58 -5.53
N ALA A 479 59.01 -24.62 -6.77
CA ALA A 479 57.76 -25.29 -7.11
C ALA A 479 57.85 -26.81 -6.89
N GLU A 480 56.76 -27.45 -6.51
CA GLU A 480 56.66 -28.91 -6.43
C GLU A 480 56.68 -29.54 -7.84
N GLY A 481 57.49 -30.60 -8.03
CA GLY A 481 57.64 -31.29 -9.31
C GLY A 481 58.71 -30.66 -10.21
N ARG A 482 58.31 -30.02 -11.32
CA ARG A 482 59.28 -29.29 -12.16
C ARG A 482 59.52 -27.91 -11.56
N GLY A 483 60.77 -27.50 -11.38
CA GLY A 483 61.16 -26.27 -10.68
C GLY A 483 61.53 -26.45 -9.20
N GLU A 484 61.73 -27.69 -8.75
CA GLU A 484 62.26 -27.97 -7.41
C GLU A 484 63.67 -27.42 -7.24
N TYR A 485 63.92 -26.73 -6.12
CA TYR A 485 65.19 -26.04 -5.84
C TYR A 485 65.57 -24.96 -6.88
N GLU A 486 64.58 -24.42 -7.60
CA GLU A 486 64.78 -23.37 -8.59
C GLU A 486 63.84 -22.19 -8.34
N ILE A 487 64.27 -21.00 -8.76
CA ILE A 487 63.37 -19.92 -9.12
C ILE A 487 63.21 -20.04 -10.64
N ALA A 488 62.01 -20.34 -11.11
CA ALA A 488 61.76 -20.68 -12.51
C ALA A 488 60.52 -19.99 -13.07
N THR A 489 60.56 -19.69 -14.36
CA THR A 489 59.45 -19.14 -15.14
C THR A 489 58.53 -20.26 -15.59
N PHE A 490 57.22 -20.06 -15.44
CA PHE A 490 56.18 -20.94 -15.95
C PHE A 490 55.23 -20.13 -16.81
N LYS A 491 54.68 -20.80 -17.82
CA LYS A 491 53.69 -20.24 -18.73
C LYS A 491 52.34 -20.89 -18.51
N LEU A 492 51.29 -20.09 -18.41
CA LEU A 492 49.91 -20.53 -18.26
C LEU A 492 49.36 -20.95 -19.62
N GLU A 493 49.17 -22.26 -19.80
CA GLU A 493 48.59 -22.89 -20.98
C GLU A 493 47.18 -23.42 -20.68
N ASP A 494 46.56 -24.10 -21.65
CA ASP A 494 45.20 -24.66 -21.51
C ASP A 494 45.07 -25.69 -20.38
N LYS A 495 46.15 -26.45 -20.14
CA LYS A 495 46.21 -27.53 -19.13
C LYS A 495 46.77 -27.09 -17.77
N GLY A 496 47.19 -25.84 -17.64
CA GLY A 496 47.76 -25.27 -16.43
C GLY A 496 49.13 -24.65 -16.64
N LEU A 497 49.91 -24.55 -15.57
CA LEU A 497 51.24 -23.96 -15.60
C LEU A 497 52.25 -24.97 -16.17
N GLU A 498 52.90 -24.60 -17.27
CA GLU A 498 53.96 -25.38 -17.90
C GLU A 498 55.32 -24.72 -17.64
N TYR A 499 56.31 -25.51 -17.23
CA TYR A 499 57.67 -25.05 -16.97
C TYR A 499 58.31 -24.53 -18.26
N GLU A 500 58.87 -23.33 -18.23
CA GLU A 500 59.53 -22.71 -19.37
C GLU A 500 61.05 -22.71 -19.19
N GLU A 501 61.56 -21.98 -18.21
CA GLU A 501 63.00 -21.84 -17.97
C GLU A 501 63.36 -21.64 -16.51
N LYS A 502 64.54 -22.13 -16.13
CA LYS A 502 65.19 -21.82 -14.86
C LYS A 502 65.76 -20.40 -14.92
N LYS A 503 65.47 -19.59 -13.90
CA LYS A 503 66.16 -18.29 -13.71
C LYS A 503 67.43 -18.46 -12.89
N VAL A 504 67.29 -18.99 -11.67
CA VAL A 504 68.38 -19.18 -10.71
C VAL A 504 68.11 -20.37 -9.78
N ASP A 505 69.14 -20.88 -9.11
CA ASP A 505 68.98 -21.86 -8.04
C ASP A 505 68.29 -21.23 -6.81
N TYR A 506 67.37 -21.97 -6.19
CA TYR A 506 66.72 -21.56 -4.95
C TYR A 506 67.56 -22.04 -3.76
N LEU A 507 68.29 -21.10 -3.15
CA LEU A 507 69.16 -21.39 -2.01
C LEU A 507 68.33 -21.40 -0.72
N THR A 508 68.19 -22.56 -0.08
CA THR A 508 67.69 -22.67 1.29
C THR A 508 68.76 -22.17 2.27
N ALA A 509 68.47 -21.14 3.06
CA ALA A 509 69.34 -20.73 4.15
C ALA A 509 69.37 -21.83 5.24
N ASN A 510 70.46 -22.59 5.32
CA ASN A 510 70.92 -23.20 6.56
C ASN A 510 72.46 -23.30 6.54
N PRO A 511 73.20 -22.62 7.44
CA PRO A 511 74.64 -22.77 7.51
C PRO A 511 74.98 -24.07 8.26
N GLU A 512 75.54 -25.05 7.56
CA GLU A 512 76.34 -26.07 8.22
C GLU A 512 77.57 -25.39 8.82
N VAL A 513 77.63 -25.36 10.15
CA VAL A 513 78.81 -24.94 10.90
C VAL A 513 79.86 -26.05 10.77
N ASP A 514 80.91 -25.78 10.01
CA ASP A 514 82.17 -26.54 10.03
C ASP A 514 83.08 -25.97 11.15
N PRO A 515 83.40 -26.74 12.20
CA PRO A 515 84.13 -26.22 13.35
C PRO A 515 85.62 -26.57 13.25
N GLU A 516 86.41 -25.91 12.41
CA GLU A 516 87.87 -25.80 12.58
C GLU A 516 88.54 -24.95 11.48
N ALA A 517 88.76 -23.66 11.77
CA ALA A 517 89.91 -22.92 11.27
C ALA A 517 90.20 -21.74 12.20
N GLU A 518 91.27 -21.89 12.97
CA GLU A 518 91.82 -20.92 13.90
C GLU A 518 92.43 -19.68 13.23
N LEU A 519 92.32 -18.57 13.97
CA LEU A 519 93.30 -17.48 14.13
C LEU A 519 93.82 -16.74 12.88
N GLU A 520 93.45 -15.44 12.79
CA GLU A 520 94.46 -14.37 12.83
C GLU A 520 93.91 -13.05 13.43
N THR A 521 94.37 -12.82 14.65
CA THR A 521 94.58 -11.60 15.45
C THR A 521 94.33 -10.18 14.90
N LYS A 522 93.40 -9.46 15.60
CA LYS A 522 93.55 -8.19 16.39
C LYS A 522 94.05 -6.87 15.72
N PRO A 523 93.86 -5.67 16.35
CA PRO A 523 92.78 -5.19 17.25
C PRO A 523 92.45 -3.67 17.11
N TRP A 524 91.67 -3.18 18.09
CA TRP A 524 91.57 -1.82 18.68
C TRP A 524 90.40 -0.93 18.23
N SER A 525 89.68 -0.25 19.12
CA SER A 525 89.83 -0.03 20.58
C SER A 525 88.60 0.71 21.12
N GLU A 526 88.24 0.41 22.39
CA GLU A 526 87.86 1.35 23.48
C GLU A 526 86.67 2.32 23.26
N ALA A 527 85.82 2.62 24.25
CA ALA A 527 85.83 2.36 25.68
C ALA A 527 84.44 2.68 26.27
N GLU A 528 84.19 2.02 27.40
CA GLU A 528 83.50 2.50 28.61
C GLU A 528 82.02 2.94 28.54
N SER A 529 81.11 2.22 29.19
CA SER A 529 80.92 2.06 30.66
C SER A 529 80.25 3.29 31.28
N GLY A 530 79.06 3.08 31.85
CA GLY A 530 78.30 4.14 32.51
C GLY A 530 76.94 3.66 33.00
N SER A 531 76.98 2.73 33.94
CA SER A 531 75.90 2.27 34.82
C SER A 531 75.08 3.43 35.41
N GLU A 532 73.76 3.27 35.56
CA GLU A 532 73.07 3.25 36.87
C GLU A 532 71.53 3.35 36.74
N LYS A 533 70.87 2.46 37.48
CA LYS A 533 69.44 2.49 37.86
C LYS A 533 69.42 2.46 39.39
N PRO A 534 68.57 3.26 40.06
CA PRO A 534 67.42 2.69 40.79
C PRO A 534 66.12 3.50 40.51
N SER A 535 64.92 2.91 40.39
CA SER A 535 64.01 2.52 41.50
C SER A 535 63.65 3.72 42.40
N SER A 536 62.43 4.09 42.77
CA SER A 536 61.03 3.62 42.67
C SER A 536 60.18 4.79 43.26
N LEU A 537 58.94 5.07 42.85
CA LEU A 537 57.69 4.67 43.54
C LEU A 537 56.52 5.50 42.97
N HIS A 538 55.40 4.81 42.69
CA HIS A 538 53.99 5.13 42.98
C HIS A 538 53.54 6.62 42.95
N ASN A 539 52.47 7.04 42.29
CA ASN A 539 51.15 6.42 42.27
C ASN A 539 50.24 7.05 41.20
N ASP A 540 49.21 6.26 40.93
CA ASP A 540 48.24 6.27 39.86
C ASP A 540 47.29 7.49 39.78
N ALA A 541 46.70 7.57 38.59
CA ALA A 541 45.35 8.02 38.29
C ALA A 541 45.09 9.47 37.84
N THR A 542 44.80 9.52 36.53
CA THR A 542 43.70 10.24 35.86
C THR A 542 43.81 11.74 35.62
N SER A 543 44.14 12.10 34.36
CA SER A 543 43.18 12.68 33.39
C SER A 543 43.89 13.09 32.08
N ASN A 544 43.25 12.81 30.94
CA ASN A 544 43.51 13.40 29.59
C ASN A 544 43.70 14.94 29.65
N PRO A 545 44.29 15.68 28.66
CA PRO A 545 44.51 15.38 27.22
C PRO A 545 45.79 16.02 26.56
N LYS A 546 45.93 15.84 25.23
CA LYS A 546 46.51 16.77 24.20
C LYS A 546 48.03 17.12 24.17
N THR A 547 48.59 16.98 22.95
CA THR A 547 49.66 17.79 22.26
C THR A 547 51.04 17.79 22.93
N ASP A 548 52.19 17.65 22.27
CA ASP A 548 52.70 18.34 21.08
C ASP A 548 54.04 17.69 20.67
N VAL A 549 54.45 17.96 19.44
CA VAL A 549 55.64 17.46 18.72
C VAL A 549 56.91 18.24 19.13
N GLY A 550 58.08 17.58 19.12
CA GLY A 550 59.35 18.31 19.02
C GLY A 550 60.66 17.53 19.27
N ALA A 551 61.16 16.89 18.20
CA ALA A 551 62.56 16.71 17.76
C ALA A 551 63.69 16.41 18.79
N GLY A 552 64.62 15.49 18.56
CA GLY A 552 64.93 14.70 17.38
C GLY A 552 66.05 13.71 17.72
N GLY A 553 65.82 12.47 17.33
CA GLY A 553 66.80 11.38 17.32
C GLY A 553 66.40 10.48 16.17
N SER A 554 67.08 10.65 15.02
CA SER A 554 66.98 9.91 13.75
C SER A 554 65.92 8.80 13.71
N THR A 555 64.66 9.17 13.52
CA THR A 555 63.54 8.23 13.40
C THR A 555 63.35 7.96 11.92
N THR A 556 63.63 6.73 11.49
CA THR A 556 63.25 6.26 10.16
C THR A 556 61.72 6.31 10.09
N GLU A 557 61.12 7.36 9.53
CA GLU A 557 59.67 7.48 9.39
C GLU A 557 59.17 6.36 8.45
N SER A 558 58.51 5.36 9.03
CA SER A 558 57.87 4.24 8.35
C SER A 558 56.38 4.52 8.21
N ILE A 559 55.86 4.46 6.98
CA ILE A 559 54.44 4.62 6.66
C ILE A 559 53.78 3.24 6.69
N ASN A 560 52.66 3.11 7.40
CA ASN A 560 51.91 1.86 7.43
C ASN A 560 51.15 1.67 6.10
N VAL A 561 51.19 0.44 5.57
CA VAL A 561 50.43 0.02 4.41
C VAL A 561 49.25 -0.83 4.88
N TYR A 562 48.04 -0.45 4.48
CA TYR A 562 46.78 -1.05 4.88
C TYR A 562 46.21 -1.93 3.76
N ALA A 563 45.48 -2.97 4.13
CA ALA A 563 44.80 -3.85 3.17
C ALA A 563 43.66 -3.16 2.39
N GLY A 564 43.14 -2.04 2.90
CA GLY A 564 42.05 -1.27 2.29
C GLY A 564 42.11 0.22 2.63
N PRO A 565 41.30 1.08 1.98
CA PRO A 565 41.31 2.53 2.18
C PRO A 565 40.57 2.95 3.46
N GLY A 566 41.14 2.62 4.62
CA GLY A 566 40.60 2.92 5.94
C GLY A 566 41.47 2.38 7.09
N GLU A 567 41.39 2.98 8.28
CA GLU A 567 42.16 2.55 9.46
C GLU A 567 41.59 1.28 10.09
N GLU A 568 40.36 0.90 9.72
CA GLU A 568 39.69 -0.33 10.12
C GLU A 568 40.25 -1.59 9.42
N TYR A 569 41.01 -1.42 8.35
CA TYR A 569 41.66 -2.52 7.63
C TYR A 569 43.01 -2.89 8.28
N GLY A 570 43.39 -4.16 8.22
CA GLY A 570 44.64 -4.65 8.80
C GLY A 570 45.89 -4.06 8.14
N ILE A 571 46.94 -3.82 8.93
CA ILE A 571 48.25 -3.37 8.43
C ILE A 571 48.94 -4.58 7.78
N ILE A 572 49.28 -4.45 6.50
CA ILE A 572 49.92 -5.49 5.68
C ILE A 572 51.44 -5.27 5.51
N GLY A 573 51.95 -4.12 5.94
CA GLY A 573 53.39 -3.84 5.93
C GLY A 573 53.72 -2.38 6.26
N GLN A 574 55.01 -2.04 6.12
CA GLN A 574 55.52 -0.67 6.29
C GLN A 574 56.52 -0.31 5.20
N VAL A 575 56.46 0.92 4.71
CA VAL A 575 57.39 1.47 3.70
C VAL A 575 58.19 2.64 4.27
N LYS A 576 59.45 2.78 3.86
CA LYS A 576 60.32 3.91 4.29
C LYS A 576 60.05 5.14 3.45
N LYS A 577 60.08 6.33 4.07
CA LYS A 577 59.81 7.65 3.45
C LYS A 577 60.89 8.17 2.48
N SER A 578 61.47 7.32 1.63
CA SER A 578 62.50 7.74 0.66
C SER A 578 62.37 7.00 -0.67
N ASN A 579 61.53 7.56 -1.55
CA ASN A 579 61.64 7.64 -3.02
C ASN A 579 60.24 7.80 -3.62
N SER A 580 60.14 8.52 -4.75
CA SER A 580 58.90 8.88 -5.43
C SER A 580 58.01 7.67 -5.70
N ILE A 581 56.84 7.66 -5.06
CA ILE A 581 55.80 6.66 -5.27
C ILE A 581 54.93 7.17 -6.43
N GLU A 582 55.04 6.55 -7.60
CA GLU A 582 54.06 6.77 -8.67
C GLU A 582 52.74 6.10 -8.26
N GLY A 583 51.67 6.87 -8.05
CA GLY A 583 50.34 6.33 -7.78
C GLY A 583 49.25 6.98 -8.61
N VAL A 584 48.11 6.30 -8.65
CA VAL A 584 46.91 6.65 -9.40
C VAL A 584 45.88 7.20 -8.40
N ALA A 585 45.39 8.43 -8.62
CA ALA A 585 44.40 9.15 -7.77
C ALA A 585 43.00 8.48 -7.76
N ASP A 586 42.05 8.64 -6.82
CA ASP A 586 41.92 9.10 -5.40
C ASP A 586 40.64 8.42 -4.87
N GLN A 587 40.68 7.83 -3.66
CA GLN A 587 39.49 7.55 -2.84
C GLN A 587 39.72 8.04 -1.39
N ASN A 588 39.13 9.19 -1.03
CA ASN A 588 38.98 9.68 0.34
C ASN A 588 40.29 9.82 1.15
N GLY A 589 41.37 10.34 0.55
CA GLY A 589 42.62 10.62 1.28
C GLY A 589 43.50 9.39 1.53
N TRP A 590 43.26 8.30 0.79
CA TRP A 590 44.11 7.11 0.72
C TRP A 590 44.71 6.95 -0.69
N TYR A 591 45.96 6.50 -0.74
CA TYR A 591 46.75 6.30 -1.96
C TYR A 591 47.00 4.81 -2.17
N GLN A 592 46.59 4.26 -3.31
CA GLN A 592 46.86 2.87 -3.66
C GLN A 592 48.28 2.74 -4.21
N ILE A 593 49.07 1.85 -3.62
CA ILE A 593 50.45 1.54 -4.00
C ILE A 593 50.59 0.05 -4.34
N SER A 594 51.53 -0.28 -5.20
CA SER A 594 51.97 -1.67 -5.36
C SER A 594 52.96 -1.99 -4.24
N PHE A 595 52.60 -2.91 -3.36
CA PHE A 595 53.42 -3.36 -2.24
C PHE A 595 53.56 -4.88 -2.29
N ASN A 596 54.78 -5.38 -2.50
CA ASN A 596 55.09 -6.81 -2.65
C ASN A 596 54.19 -7.53 -3.68
N GLY A 597 53.90 -6.88 -4.81
CA GLY A 597 53.05 -7.45 -5.87
C GLY A 597 51.54 -7.40 -5.60
N ASN A 598 51.11 -6.84 -4.46
CA ASN A 598 49.71 -6.64 -4.08
C ASN A 598 49.33 -5.15 -4.09
N SER A 599 48.02 -4.87 -4.08
CA SER A 599 47.51 -3.52 -3.83
C SER A 599 47.50 -3.22 -2.33
N GLY A 600 48.25 -2.20 -1.91
CA GLY A 600 48.24 -1.68 -0.55
C GLY A 600 47.80 -0.22 -0.52
N TRP A 601 47.28 0.24 0.61
CA TRP A 601 46.76 1.60 0.76
C TRP A 601 47.56 2.35 1.82
N ILE A 602 47.99 3.57 1.50
CA ILE A 602 48.69 4.47 2.44
C ILE A 602 47.92 5.75 2.61
N ARG A 603 47.98 6.35 3.80
CA ARG A 603 47.23 7.57 4.09
C ARG A 603 47.96 8.81 3.55
N LEU A 604 47.21 9.72 2.92
CA LEU A 604 47.76 10.89 2.23
C LEU A 604 48.52 11.86 3.17
N ASP A 605 48.17 11.91 4.46
CA ASP A 605 48.83 12.75 5.47
C ASP A 605 50.20 12.21 5.94
N GLN A 606 50.55 10.98 5.54
CA GLN A 606 51.82 10.32 5.89
C GLN A 606 52.85 10.38 4.74
N LEU A 607 52.46 10.88 3.55
CA LEU A 607 53.35 11.13 2.42
C LEU A 607 54.16 12.44 2.62
N PRO A 608 55.43 12.51 2.16
CA PRO A 608 56.27 13.71 2.29
C PRO A 608 55.77 14.91 1.49
#